data_AF-A0A967N6T6-F1
#
_entry.id   AF-A0A967N6T6-F1
#
_cell.length_a   1.000
_cell.length_b   1.000
_cell.length_c   1.000
_cell.angle_alpha   90.00
_cell.angle_beta   90.00
_cell.angle_gamma   90.00
#
_symmetry.space_group_name_H-M   'P 1'
#
loop_
_entity.id
_entity.type
_entity.pdbx_description
1 polymer ?
#
loop_
_entity_poly.entity_id
_entity_poly.type
_entity_poly.pdbx_seq_one_letter_code
_entity_poly.pdbx_strand_id
1 'polypeptide(L)'
;AGAAAALEAALGGGPGDQTPGLFEDQLRAIAAEWRTSLSPERLELTADVPAEDAHNALDLVARTLRDPVIVPSDGQSPGAGPGPAGPDRYRGSPAGATALFRHRLYGDHPYGPARRGAGVDLAVA
;
A
#
# COMPACT_ATOMS: atom_id res chain seq x y z
N ALA A 1 -9.85 1.21 2.98
CA ALA A 1 -8.54 1.62 2.42
C ALA A 1 -8.64 3.03 1.84
N GLY A 2 -7.55 3.80 1.85
CA GLY A 2 -7.48 5.10 1.14
C GLY A 2 -7.04 4.91 -0.32
N ALA A 3 -7.19 5.95 -1.14
CA ALA A 3 -6.88 5.90 -2.58
C ALA A 3 -5.45 5.40 -2.89
N ALA A 4 -4.45 5.81 -2.09
CA ALA A 4 -3.06 5.39 -2.28
C ALA A 4 -2.86 3.88 -2.06
N ALA A 5 -3.53 3.28 -1.08
CA ALA A 5 -3.44 1.84 -0.82
C ALA A 5 -4.22 1.02 -1.87
N ALA A 6 -5.31 1.58 -2.40
CA ALA A 6 -6.01 0.97 -3.54
C ALA A 6 -5.14 0.98 -4.79
N LEU A 7 -4.38 2.07 -5.02
CA LEU A 7 -3.42 2.15 -6.11
C LEU A 7 -2.24 1.19 -5.91
N GLU A 8 -1.65 1.11 -4.71
CA GLU A 8 -0.60 0.14 -4.39
C GLU A 8 -1.04 -1.30 -4.72
N ALA A 9 -2.22 -1.69 -4.26
CA ALA A 9 -2.79 -3.01 -4.55
C ALA A 9 -3.02 -3.22 -6.05
N ALA A 10 -3.51 -2.20 -6.76
CA ALA A 10 -3.72 -2.27 -8.21
C ALA A 10 -2.40 -2.47 -8.97
N LEU A 11 -1.34 -1.74 -8.60
CA LEU A 11 0.00 -1.91 -9.20
C LEU A 11 0.62 -3.27 -8.89
N GLY A 12 0.28 -3.86 -7.74
CA GLY A 12 0.67 -5.23 -7.40
C GLY A 12 -0.06 -6.30 -8.24
N GLY A 13 -1.23 -5.97 -8.78
CA GLY A 13 -2.05 -6.86 -9.62
C GLY A 13 -1.64 -6.92 -11.09
N GLY A 14 -0.73 -6.04 -11.53
CA GLY A 14 -0.30 -5.94 -12.92
C GLY A 14 -1.23 -5.10 -13.81
N PRO A 15 -1.06 -5.18 -15.14
CA PRO A 15 -1.82 -4.37 -16.09
C PRO A 15 -3.26 -4.86 -16.27
N GLY A 16 -4.19 -3.93 -16.50
CA GLY A 16 -5.62 -4.22 -16.55
C GLY A 16 -6.14 -4.92 -17.80
N ASP A 17 -5.31 -5.02 -18.83
CA ASP A 17 -5.59 -5.78 -20.04
C ASP A 17 -5.33 -7.29 -19.88
N GLN A 18 -4.88 -7.74 -18.70
CA GLN A 18 -4.61 -9.14 -18.42
C GLN A 18 -5.12 -9.60 -17.05
N THR A 19 -5.27 -10.92 -16.90
CA THR A 19 -5.66 -11.52 -15.63
C THR A 19 -4.45 -11.62 -14.68
N PRO A 20 -4.66 -11.63 -13.35
CA PRO A 20 -3.57 -11.79 -12.39
C PRO A 20 -2.72 -13.05 -12.62
N GLY A 21 -3.34 -14.17 -13.00
CA GLY A 21 -2.60 -15.40 -13.31
C GLY A 21 -1.67 -15.26 -14.52
N LEU A 22 -2.13 -14.57 -15.58
CA LEU A 22 -1.29 -14.31 -16.75
C LEU A 22 -0.11 -13.38 -16.42
N PHE A 23 -0.35 -12.41 -15.55
CA PHE A 23 0.70 -11.53 -15.04
C PHE A 23 1.75 -12.31 -14.23
N GLU A 24 1.31 -13.17 -13.30
CA GLU A 24 2.22 -14.03 -12.53
C GLU A 24 3.01 -15.02 -13.41
N ASP A 25 2.39 -15.55 -14.46
CA ASP A 25 3.06 -16.41 -15.43
C ASP A 25 4.12 -15.64 -16.23
N GLN A 26 3.81 -14.41 -16.65
CA GLN A 26 4.79 -13.55 -17.33
C GLN A 26 5.96 -13.21 -16.41
N LEU A 27 5.72 -12.79 -15.17
CA LEU A 27 6.78 -12.51 -14.21
C LEU A 27 7.69 -13.72 -14.02
N ARG A 28 7.13 -14.93 -13.90
CA ARG A 28 7.90 -16.17 -13.82
C ARG A 28 8.71 -16.45 -15.09
N ALA A 29 8.15 -16.18 -16.27
CA ALA A 29 8.82 -16.41 -17.55
C ALA A 29 10.08 -15.55 -17.72
N ILE A 30 10.08 -14.32 -17.18
CA ILE A 30 11.22 -13.40 -17.22
C ILE A 30 12.04 -13.39 -15.91
N ALA A 31 11.83 -14.39 -15.05
CA ALA A 31 12.47 -14.50 -13.73
C ALA A 31 12.42 -13.20 -12.89
N ALA A 32 11.32 -12.45 -13.01
CA ALA A 32 11.16 -11.15 -12.37
C ALA A 32 10.73 -11.25 -10.91
N GLU A 33 11.31 -10.39 -10.09
CA GLU A 33 10.75 -10.08 -8.78
C GLU A 33 10.02 -8.72 -8.83
N TRP A 34 8.71 -8.75 -8.58
CA TRP A 34 7.83 -7.58 -8.58
C TRP A 34 7.45 -7.19 -7.16
N ARG A 35 7.68 -5.93 -6.78
CA ARG A 35 7.32 -5.42 -5.45
C ARG A 35 6.71 -4.03 -5.53
N THR A 36 5.65 -3.82 -4.76
CA THR A 36 5.08 -2.50 -4.50
C THR A 36 5.20 -2.17 -3.03
N SER A 37 5.48 -0.90 -2.71
CA SER A 37 5.44 -0.44 -1.33
C SER A 37 4.89 0.98 -1.22
N LEU A 38 4.04 1.18 -0.22
CA LEU A 38 3.48 2.48 0.11
C LEU A 38 4.02 2.99 1.44
N SER A 39 4.55 4.22 1.40
CA SER A 39 4.89 5.04 2.55
C SER A 39 4.07 6.34 2.53
N PRO A 40 4.08 7.14 3.61
CA PRO A 40 3.28 8.37 3.69
C PRO A 40 3.54 9.40 2.58
N GLU A 41 4.71 9.36 1.93
CA GLU A 41 5.12 10.34 0.91
C GLU A 41 5.57 9.69 -0.40
N ARG A 42 5.64 8.36 -0.47
CA ARG A 42 6.18 7.64 -1.62
C ARG A 42 5.42 6.35 -1.84
N LEU A 43 4.99 6.16 -3.08
CA LEU A 43 4.62 4.86 -3.64
C LEU A 43 5.79 4.41 -4.51
N GLU A 44 6.29 3.21 -4.29
CA GLU A 44 7.41 2.63 -5.02
C GLU A 44 6.97 1.33 -5.68
N LEU A 45 7.35 1.16 -6.94
CA LEU A 45 7.19 -0.05 -7.73
C LEU A 45 8.57 -0.47 -8.24
N THR A 46 8.96 -1.72 -7.95
CA THR A 46 10.25 -2.28 -8.33
C THR A 46 10.05 -3.56 -9.10
N ALA A 47 10.76 -3.70 -10.22
CA ALA A 47 10.90 -4.93 -10.99
C ALA A 47 12.40 -5.27 -11.07
N ASP A 48 12.82 -6.31 -10.35
CA ASP A 48 14.17 -6.85 -10.46
C ASP A 48 14.15 -7.96 -11.50
N VAL A 49 14.94 -7.80 -12.57
CA VAL A 49 14.91 -8.65 -13.75
C VAL A 49 16.31 -8.87 -14.32
N PRO A 50 16.57 -10.01 -14.99
CA PRO A 50 17.76 -10.17 -15.82
C PRO A 50 17.87 -9.08 -16.89
N ALA A 51 19.09 -8.69 -17.25
CA ALA A 51 19.33 -7.59 -18.18
C ALA A 51 18.77 -7.86 -19.58
N GLU A 52 18.77 -9.13 -19.99
CA GLU A 52 18.17 -9.61 -21.25
C GLU A 52 16.66 -9.39 -21.33
N ASP A 53 15.97 -9.32 -20.20
CA ASP A 53 14.51 -9.15 -20.11
C ASP A 53 14.09 -7.72 -19.76
N ALA A 54 15.03 -6.79 -19.61
CA ALA A 54 14.75 -5.42 -19.19
C ALA A 54 13.74 -4.69 -20.10
N HIS A 55 13.74 -4.99 -21.40
CA HIS A 55 12.76 -4.41 -22.33
C HIS A 55 11.35 -4.92 -22.08
N ASN A 56 11.20 -6.23 -21.86
CA ASN A 56 9.91 -6.87 -21.56
C ASN A 56 9.37 -6.37 -20.21
N ALA A 57 10.25 -6.24 -19.21
CA ALA A 57 9.91 -5.70 -17.91
C ALA A 57 9.47 -4.23 -17.99
N LEU A 58 10.15 -3.40 -18.80
CA LEU A 58 9.79 -2.01 -18.98
C LEU A 58 8.41 -1.84 -19.62
N ASP A 59 8.06 -2.67 -20.61
CA ASP A 59 6.72 -2.69 -21.19
C ASP A 59 5.65 -3.07 -20.15
N LEU A 60 5.94 -4.09 -19.33
CA LEU A 60 5.05 -4.54 -18.26
C LEU A 60 4.81 -3.44 -17.22
N VAL A 61 5.86 -2.72 -16.80
CA VAL A 61 5.78 -1.54 -15.94
C VAL A 61 4.95 -0.44 -16.59
N ALA A 62 5.22 -0.11 -17.84
CA ALA A 62 4.52 0.95 -18.56
C ALA A 62 3.01 0.64 -18.70
N ARG A 63 2.64 -0.60 -19.02
CA ARG A 63 1.24 -1.04 -19.11
C ARG A 63 0.56 -0.98 -17.75
N THR A 64 1.22 -1.46 -16.70
CA THR A 64 0.67 -1.44 -15.33
C THR A 64 0.42 -0.02 -14.82
N LEU A 65 1.32 0.92 -15.13
CA LEU A 65 1.16 2.33 -14.75
C LEU A 65 0.08 3.06 -15.57
N ARG A 66 -0.14 2.65 -16.82
CA ARG A 66 -1.14 3.28 -17.71
C ARG A 66 -2.56 2.84 -17.42
N ASP A 67 -2.75 1.57 -17.07
CA ASP A 67 -4.08 0.99 -16.85
C ASP A 67 -4.10 0.06 -15.63
N PRO A 68 -3.95 0.59 -14.40
CA PRO A 68 -4.08 -0.20 -13.19
C PRO A 68 -5.55 -0.50 -12.87
N VAL A 69 -5.87 -1.75 -12.55
CA VAL A 69 -7.23 -2.14 -12.14
C VAL A 69 -7.45 -1.76 -10.67
N ILE A 70 -7.99 -0.57 -10.46
CA ILE A 70 -8.32 -0.09 -9.12
C ILE A 70 -9.67 -0.71 -8.71
N VAL A 71 -9.61 -1.79 -7.94
CA VAL A 71 -10.80 -2.37 -7.32
C VAL A 71 -11.23 -1.48 -6.14
N PRO A 72 -12.46 -0.96 -6.14
CA PRO A 72 -12.99 -0.24 -4.99
C PRO A 72 -12.96 -1.17 -3.78
N SER A 73 -12.17 -0.84 -2.77
CA SER A 73 -12.28 -1.51 -1.48
C SER A 73 -13.53 -1.00 -0.79
N ASP A 74 -14.55 -1.85 -0.66
CA ASP A 74 -15.75 -1.59 0.13
C ASP A 74 -15.39 -1.45 1.62
N GLY A 75 -14.81 -0.31 1.99
CA GLY A 75 -14.53 0.09 3.38
C GLY A 75 -13.48 -0.74 4.14
N GLN A 76 -13.18 -1.98 3.76
CA GLN A 76 -12.28 -2.85 4.51
C GLN A 76 -10.90 -2.82 3.89
N SER A 77 -9.98 -2.15 4.60
CA SER A 77 -8.56 -2.22 4.29
C SER A 77 -8.06 -3.67 4.38
N PRO A 78 -7.56 -4.29 3.31
CA PRO A 78 -6.68 -5.43 3.43
C PRO A 78 -5.32 -4.88 3.85
N GLY A 79 -5.04 -4.83 5.15
CA GLY A 79 -3.74 -4.38 5.68
C GLY A 79 -3.81 -3.40 6.85
N ALA A 80 -4.97 -2.83 7.17
CA ALA A 80 -5.17 -2.25 8.49
C ALA A 80 -5.59 -3.39 9.43
N GLY A 81 -4.63 -4.21 9.85
CA GLY A 81 -4.78 -4.90 11.13
C GLY A 81 -5.24 -3.86 12.16
N PRO A 82 -6.14 -4.22 13.10
CA PRO A 82 -6.76 -3.27 14.02
C PRO A 82 -5.65 -2.37 14.57
N GLY A 83 -5.68 -1.08 14.19
CA GLY A 83 -4.77 -0.08 14.76
C GLY A 83 -4.83 -0.27 16.26
N PRO A 84 -3.69 -0.37 16.97
CA PRO A 84 -3.66 -0.90 18.32
C PRO A 84 -4.58 -0.07 19.20
N ALA A 85 -5.75 -0.64 19.49
CA ALA A 85 -6.69 -0.13 20.46
C ALA A 85 -6.06 -0.38 21.83
N GLY A 86 -5.31 0.61 22.33
CA GLY A 86 -4.91 0.66 23.74
C GLY A 86 -3.51 1.22 23.98
N PRO A 87 -3.32 1.96 25.09
CA PRO A 87 -2.03 2.51 25.50
C PRO A 87 -0.98 1.43 25.85
N ASP A 88 -1.38 0.17 26.05
CA ASP A 88 -0.51 -0.89 26.56
C ASP A 88 0.45 -1.52 25.52
N ARG A 89 0.19 -1.44 24.21
CA ARG A 89 1.12 -2.01 23.20
C ARG A 89 2.24 -1.06 22.76
N TYR A 90 2.19 0.21 23.15
CA TYR A 90 3.30 1.16 22.95
C TYR A 90 4.46 0.91 23.95
N ARG A 91 4.23 0.07 24.96
CA ARG A 91 5.16 -0.17 26.05
C ARG A 91 6.32 -1.06 25.58
N GLY A 92 7.37 -0.43 25.05
CA GLY A 92 8.70 -1.04 24.89
C GLY A 92 9.16 -1.38 23.47
N SER A 93 8.42 -1.05 22.41
CA SER A 93 8.88 -1.25 21.02
C SER A 93 9.21 0.07 20.31
N PRO A 94 10.33 0.17 19.57
CA PRO A 94 10.67 1.35 18.76
C PRO A 94 9.60 1.70 17.71
N ALA A 95 8.96 0.67 17.14
CA ALA A 95 7.86 0.83 16.19
C ALA A 95 6.64 1.50 16.83
N GLY A 96 6.27 1.08 18.05
CA GLY A 96 5.20 1.69 18.82
C GLY A 96 5.50 3.15 19.18
N ALA A 97 6.70 3.43 19.69
CA ALA A 97 7.11 4.79 20.03
C ALA A 97 7.04 5.74 18.81
N THR A 98 7.46 5.26 17.65
CA THR A 98 7.40 6.03 16.39
C THR A 98 5.96 6.30 15.97
N ALA A 99 5.06 5.30 16.07
CA ALA A 99 3.65 5.48 15.74
C ALA A 99 2.96 6.51 16.65
N LEU A 100 3.21 6.44 17.97
CA LEU A 100 2.66 7.40 18.93
C LEU A 100 3.21 8.82 18.71
N PHE A 101 4.50 8.95 18.44
CA PHE A 101 5.14 10.23 18.12
C PHE A 101 4.48 10.87 16.87
N ARG A 102 4.31 10.09 15.79
CA ARG A 102 3.66 10.56 14.56
C ARG A 102 2.20 10.94 14.79
N HIS A 103 1.46 10.18 15.59
CA HIS A 103 0.07 10.50 15.91
C HIS A 103 -0.05 11.84 16.64
N ARG A 104 0.82 12.11 17.61
CA ARG A 104 0.83 13.41 18.33
C ARG A 104 1.26 14.56 17.42
N LEU A 105 2.27 14.35 16.58
CA LEU A 105 2.80 15.39 15.71
C LEU A 105 1.84 15.77 14.57
N TYR A 106 1.11 14.78 14.03
CA TYR A 106 0.31 14.94 12.82
C TYR A 106 -1.20 14.77 13.04
N GLY A 107 -1.71 14.78 14.27
CA GLY A 107 -3.12 14.49 14.57
C GLY A 107 -4.16 15.28 13.76
N ASP A 108 -3.85 16.53 13.42
CA ASP A 108 -4.67 17.42 12.60
C ASP A 108 -4.02 17.79 11.26
N HIS A 109 -2.96 17.07 10.89
CA HIS A 109 -2.17 17.34 9.68
C HIS A 109 -2.59 16.41 8.54
N PRO A 110 -2.47 16.81 7.26
CA PRO A 110 -2.67 15.91 6.11
C PRO A 110 -1.81 14.63 6.10
N TYR A 111 -0.70 14.62 6.83
CA TYR A 111 0.17 13.44 7.05
C TYR A 111 -0.23 12.61 8.28
N GLY A 112 -1.29 13.02 8.98
CA GLY A 112 -1.89 12.29 10.07
C GLY A 112 -2.63 11.05 9.59
N PRO A 113 -2.94 10.12 10.49
CA PRO A 113 -3.84 9.02 10.16
C PRO A 113 -5.16 9.61 9.64
N ALA A 114 -5.65 9.13 8.50
CA ALA A 114 -6.93 9.58 7.95
C ALA A 114 -7.99 9.50 9.03
N ARG A 115 -8.55 10.65 9.43
CA ARG A 115 -9.64 10.71 10.41
C ARG A 115 -10.74 9.78 9.89
N ARG A 116 -11.00 8.68 10.60
CA ARG A 116 -12.25 7.94 10.42
C ARG A 116 -13.38 8.96 10.51
N GLY A 117 -14.35 8.86 9.59
CA GLY A 117 -15.53 9.72 9.57
C GLY A 117 -16.07 9.94 10.99
N ALA A 118 -16.40 11.20 11.28
CA ALA A 118 -16.89 11.65 12.57
C ALA A 118 -17.95 10.68 13.12
N GLY A 119 -17.66 10.11 14.29
CA GLY A 119 -18.53 9.14 14.93
C GLY A 119 -17.86 8.39 16.06
N VAL A 120 -17.15 9.08 16.95
CA VAL A 120 -16.96 8.57 18.32
C VAL A 120 -16.98 9.76 19.28
N ASP A 121 -18.08 9.86 20.02
CA ASP A 121 -18.20 10.69 21.22
C ASP A 121 -17.11 10.22 22.21
N LEU A 122 -16.06 11.02 22.41
CA LEU A 122 -15.13 10.80 23.51
C LEU A 122 -15.75 11.48 24.74
N ALA A 123 -16.61 10.74 25.43
CA ALA A 123 -17.01 11.11 26.78
C ALA A 123 -15.75 11.12 27.66
N VAL A 124 -15.43 12.32 28.16
CA VAL A 124 -14.46 12.54 29.22
C VAL A 124 -15.11 12.08 30.54
N ALA A 125 -14.46 11.16 31.23
CA ALA A 125 -14.64 10.90 32.65
C ALA A 125 -13.27 10.93 33.33
#